data_AF-A0A352RTA0-F1
#
_entry.id   AF-A0A352RTA0-F1
#
_cell.length_a   1.000
_cell.length_b   1.000
_cell.length_c   1.000
_cell.angle_alpha   90.00
_cell.angle_beta   90.00
_cell.angle_gamma   90.00
#
_symmetry.space_group_name_H-M   'P 1'
#
loop_
_entity.id
_entity.type
_entity.pdbx_description
1 polymer ?
#
loop_
_entity_poly.entity_id
_entity_poly.type
_entity_poly.pdbx_seq_one_letter_code
_entity_poly.pdbx_strand_id
1 'polypeptide(L)'
;RRSSDLVAIRAALATMQTHATDFPSAAAADIAFHHAIAQAAHNPCFTGLTDFVSQQLLVARQHAWENSARLGALHGTPRAADAEHAALVEAIAAGDPSAARAAATAHLSAAAARMGLD
;
A
#
# COMPACT_ATOMS: atom_id res chain seq x y z
N ARG A 1 10.44 8.79 14.47
CA ARG A 1 10.42 7.46 13.82
C ARG A 1 11.10 6.47 14.74
N ARG A 2 10.42 5.42 15.15
CA ARG A 2 11.10 4.30 15.81
C ARG A 2 11.58 3.33 14.74
N SER A 3 12.75 2.75 14.94
CA SER A 3 13.29 1.70 14.06
C SER A 3 12.31 0.53 13.91
N SER A 4 11.47 0.27 14.92
CA SER A 4 10.40 -0.73 14.89
C SER A 4 9.32 -0.46 13.84
N ASP A 5 8.99 0.80 13.59
CA ASP A 5 7.89 1.15 12.67
C ASP A 5 8.29 0.82 11.23
N LEU A 6 9.53 1.17 10.86
CA LEU A 6 10.07 0.87 9.53
C LEU A 6 10.21 -0.65 9.31
N VAL A 7 10.54 -1.41 10.36
CA VAL A 7 10.58 -2.87 10.29
C VAL A 7 9.19 -3.43 10.00
N ALA A 8 8.14 -2.96 10.68
CA ALA A 8 6.77 -3.40 10.43
C ALA A 8 6.30 -3.08 9.01
N ILE A 9 6.59 -1.86 8.52
CA ILE A 9 6.24 -1.44 7.16
C ILE A 9 6.94 -2.33 6.11
N ARG A 10 8.26 -2.57 6.27
CA ARG A 10 9.03 -3.42 5.34
C ARG A 10 8.57 -4.87 5.38
N ALA A 11 8.24 -5.40 6.56
CA ALA A 11 7.72 -6.75 6.71
C ALA A 11 6.38 -6.93 5.99
N ALA A 12 5.45 -5.99 6.14
CA ALA A 12 4.17 -6.04 5.44
C ALA A 12 4.33 -5.98 3.92
N LEU A 13 5.24 -5.14 3.40
CA LEU A 13 5.56 -5.10 1.97
C LEU A 13 6.17 -6.42 1.47
N ALA A 14 7.07 -7.04 2.23
CA ALA A 14 7.67 -8.32 1.87
C ALA A 14 6.64 -9.46 1.84
N THR A 15 5.72 -9.51 2.80
CA THR A 15 4.60 -10.45 2.80
C THR A 15 3.73 -10.25 1.57
N MET A 16 3.41 -9.00 1.23
CA MET A 16 2.63 -8.66 0.05
C MET A 16 3.27 -9.15 -1.25
N GLN A 17 4.58 -8.99 -1.39
CA GLN A 17 5.35 -9.45 -2.56
C GLN A 17 5.44 -10.98 -2.61
N THR A 18 5.63 -11.63 -1.47
CA THR A 18 5.72 -13.09 -1.35
C THR A 18 4.42 -13.78 -1.75
N HIS A 19 3.29 -13.16 -1.38
CA HIS A 19 1.95 -13.67 -1.67
C HIS A 19 1.31 -13.04 -2.92
N ALA A 20 2.10 -12.47 -3.85
CA ALA A 20 1.57 -11.72 -4.98
C ALA A 20 0.60 -12.52 -5.89
N THR A 21 0.71 -13.85 -5.88
CA THR A 21 -0.17 -14.76 -6.64
C THR A 21 -1.36 -15.30 -5.84
N ASP A 22 -1.43 -15.03 -4.53
CA ASP A 22 -2.52 -15.39 -3.63
C ASP A 22 -3.28 -14.11 -3.24
N PHE A 23 -4.33 -13.78 -3.99
CA PHE A 23 -4.97 -12.46 -3.90
C PHE A 23 -5.58 -12.12 -2.53
N PRO A 24 -6.25 -13.05 -1.83
CA PRO A 24 -6.69 -12.81 -0.45
C PRO A 24 -5.53 -12.45 0.49
N SER A 25 -4.43 -13.20 0.45
CA SER A 25 -3.23 -12.90 1.25
C SER A 25 -2.56 -11.60 0.82
N ALA A 26 -2.52 -11.35 -0.50
CA ALA A 26 -2.15 -10.11 -1.17
C ALA A 26 -2.81 -8.87 -0.54
N ALA A 27 -4.15 -8.89 -0.56
CA ALA A 27 -4.99 -7.82 -0.07
C ALA A 27 -4.87 -7.64 1.46
N ALA A 28 -4.76 -8.73 2.22
CA ALA A 28 -4.54 -8.66 3.66
C ALA A 28 -3.20 -8.02 4.02
N ALA A 29 -2.12 -8.39 3.31
CA ALA A 29 -0.79 -7.79 3.50
C ALA A 29 -0.76 -6.32 3.11
N ASP A 30 -1.50 -5.93 2.06
CA ASP A 30 -1.68 -4.54 1.68
C ASP A 30 -2.38 -3.71 2.78
N ILE A 31 -3.39 -4.27 3.45
CA ILE A 31 -4.04 -3.62 4.61
C ILE A 31 -3.06 -3.46 5.76
N ALA A 32 -2.30 -4.52 6.08
CA ALA A 32 -1.27 -4.46 7.11
C ALA A 32 -0.21 -3.38 6.81
N PHE A 33 0.17 -3.22 5.54
CA PHE A 33 1.11 -2.21 5.08
C PHE A 33 0.61 -0.78 5.35
N HIS A 34 -0.63 -0.48 4.93
CA HIS A 34 -1.24 0.83 5.13
C HIS A 34 -1.43 1.15 6.61
N HIS A 35 -1.88 0.17 7.40
CA HIS A 35 -2.01 0.29 8.85
C HIS A 35 -0.65 0.58 9.52
N ALA A 36 0.41 -0.14 9.15
CA ALA A 36 1.76 0.10 9.70
C ALA A 36 2.26 1.54 9.41
N ILE A 37 1.99 2.08 8.21
CA ILE A 37 2.31 3.47 7.87
C ILE A 37 1.51 4.45 8.74
N ALA A 38 0.22 4.22 8.92
CA ALA A 38 -0.62 5.07 9.75
C ALA A 38 -0.20 5.06 11.23
N GLN A 39 0.21 3.91 11.75
CA GLN A 39 0.78 3.79 13.11
C GLN A 39 2.12 4.53 13.24
N ALA A 40 2.96 4.50 12.20
CA ALA A 40 4.25 5.19 12.16
C ALA A 40 4.11 6.73 12.18
N ALA A 41 2.94 7.27 11.83
CA ALA A 41 2.64 8.70 11.97
C ALA A 41 2.44 9.13 13.44
N HIS A 42 2.27 8.17 14.37
CA HIS A 42 2.03 8.39 15.80
C HIS A 42 0.94 9.45 16.09
N ASN A 43 -0.07 9.52 15.23
CA ASN A 43 -1.20 10.42 15.36
C ASN A 43 -2.49 9.58 15.48
N PRO A 44 -3.02 9.39 16.71
CA PRO A 44 -4.16 8.50 16.94
C PRO A 44 -5.42 8.88 16.16
N CYS A 45 -5.65 10.18 15.92
CA CYS A 45 -6.77 10.65 15.09
C CYS A 45 -6.58 10.25 13.62
N PHE A 46 -5.34 10.28 13.14
CA PHE A 46 -5.00 9.85 11.78
C PHE A 46 -5.12 8.34 11.64
N THR A 47 -4.61 7.56 12.60
CA THR A 47 -4.70 6.09 12.60
C THR A 47 -6.15 5.61 12.61
N GLY A 48 -7.02 6.17 13.46
CA GLY A 48 -8.44 5.79 13.48
C GLY A 48 -9.18 6.09 12.17
N LEU A 49 -8.86 7.22 11.52
CA LEU A 49 -9.44 7.56 10.22
C LEU A 49 -8.95 6.64 9.10
N THR A 50 -7.64 6.37 9.05
CA THR A 50 -7.07 5.46 8.03
C THR A 50 -7.56 4.04 8.18
N ASP A 51 -7.81 3.58 9.41
CA ASP A 51 -8.32 2.23 9.67
C ASP A 51 -9.76 2.10 9.20
N PHE A 52 -10.59 3.11 9.49
CA PHE A 52 -11.96 3.19 8.99
C PHE A 52 -12.00 3.20 7.45
N VAL A 53 -11.20 4.06 6.80
CA VAL A 53 -11.11 4.11 5.33
C VAL A 53 -10.59 2.78 4.76
N SER A 54 -9.61 2.16 5.39
CA SER A 54 -9.07 0.85 4.97
C SER A 54 -10.13 -0.24 5.04
N GLN A 55 -11.00 -0.22 6.06
CA GLN A 55 -12.12 -1.15 6.16
C GLN A 55 -13.18 -0.92 5.08
N GLN A 56 -13.48 0.34 4.74
CA GLN A 56 -14.43 0.66 3.68
C GLN A 56 -13.90 0.30 2.28
N LEU A 57 -12.57 0.34 2.10
CA LEU A 57 -11.91 0.03 0.84
C LEU A 57 -11.51 -1.44 0.69
N LEU A 58 -11.81 -2.32 1.65
CA LEU A 58 -11.42 -3.73 1.65
C LEU A 58 -11.81 -4.45 0.35
N VAL A 59 -13.07 -4.31 -0.06
CA VAL A 59 -13.62 -4.95 -1.27
C VAL A 59 -13.00 -4.34 -2.53
N ALA A 60 -12.86 -3.01 -2.57
CA ALA A 60 -12.23 -2.31 -3.70
C ALA A 60 -10.75 -2.72 -3.87
N ARG A 61 -10.04 -2.93 -2.75
CA ARG A 61 -8.66 -3.41 -2.72
C ARG A 61 -8.54 -4.84 -3.22
N GLN A 62 -9.42 -5.74 -2.79
CA GLN A 62 -9.47 -7.11 -3.31
C GLN A 62 -9.65 -7.11 -4.84
N HIS A 63 -10.59 -6.33 -5.36
CA HIS A 63 -10.79 -6.19 -6.80
C HIS A 63 -9.60 -5.53 -7.52
N ALA A 64 -8.95 -4.54 -6.91
CA ALA A 64 -7.75 -3.94 -7.47
C ALA A 64 -6.60 -4.97 -7.57
N TRP A 65 -6.48 -5.87 -6.60
CA TRP A 65 -5.54 -6.98 -6.61
C TRP A 65 -5.85 -8.00 -7.71
N GLU A 66 -7.09 -8.46 -7.79
CA GLU A 66 -7.55 -9.38 -8.85
C GLU A 66 -7.34 -8.79 -10.25
N ASN A 67 -7.71 -7.51 -10.46
CA ASN A 67 -7.57 -6.85 -11.75
C ASN A 67 -6.09 -6.61 -12.11
N SER A 68 -5.28 -6.15 -11.16
CA SER A 68 -3.84 -5.93 -11.39
C SER A 68 -3.10 -7.24 -11.67
N ALA A 69 -3.47 -8.33 -10.99
CA ALA A 69 -2.91 -9.65 -11.26
C ALA A 69 -3.33 -10.18 -12.63
N ARG A 70 -4.59 -9.98 -13.04
CA ARG A 70 -5.06 -10.33 -14.39
C ARG A 70 -4.28 -9.57 -15.47
N LEU A 71 -4.10 -8.26 -15.30
CA LEU A 71 -3.33 -7.42 -16.23
C LEU A 71 -1.84 -7.77 -16.23
N GLY A 72 -1.26 -8.05 -15.07
CA GLY A 72 0.14 -8.48 -14.94
C GLY A 72 0.40 -9.84 -15.56
N ALA A 73 -0.52 -10.81 -15.38
CA ALA A 73 -0.44 -12.13 -16.01
C ALA A 73 -0.56 -12.06 -17.55
N LEU A 74 -1.37 -11.12 -18.06
CA LEU A 74 -1.50 -10.87 -19.51
C LEU A 74 -0.24 -10.27 -20.14
N HIS A 75 0.51 -9.44 -19.40
CA HIS A 75 1.64 -8.67 -19.95
C HIS A 75 3.02 -9.07 -19.40
N GLY A 76 3.10 -10.01 -18.46
CA GLY A 76 4.36 -10.41 -17.81
C GLY A 76 5.03 -9.30 -17.02
N THR A 77 4.31 -8.21 -16.71
CA THR A 77 4.84 -7.02 -16.04
C THR A 77 4.54 -7.05 -14.54
N PRO A 78 5.50 -6.63 -13.67
CA PRO A 78 5.24 -6.36 -12.26
C PRO A 78 4.07 -5.39 -12.12
N ARG A 79 3.30 -5.50 -11.03
CA ARG A 79 2.14 -4.63 -10.86
C ARG A 79 2.63 -3.21 -10.56
N ALA A 80 2.00 -2.21 -11.17
CA ALA A 80 2.38 -0.81 -10.95
C ALA A 80 2.41 -0.42 -9.45
N ALA A 81 1.49 -0.97 -8.66
CA ALA A 81 1.42 -0.77 -7.21
C ALA A 81 2.69 -1.20 -6.45
N ASP A 82 3.45 -2.17 -6.97
CA ASP A 82 4.65 -2.66 -6.29
C ASP A 82 5.76 -1.60 -6.28
N ALA A 83 5.93 -0.88 -7.40
CA ALA A 83 6.87 0.24 -7.51
C ALA A 83 6.40 1.44 -6.68
N GLU A 84 5.09 1.72 -6.66
CA GLU A 84 4.48 2.78 -5.84
C GLU A 84 4.73 2.53 -4.34
N HIS A 85 4.50 1.30 -3.87
CA HIS A 85 4.76 0.93 -2.47
C HIS A 85 6.23 1.03 -2.10
N ALA A 86 7.14 0.57 -2.98
CA ALA A 86 8.58 0.68 -2.75
C ALA A 86 9.03 2.14 -2.62
N ALA A 87 8.56 3.03 -3.50
CA ALA A 87 8.87 4.45 -3.44
C ALA A 87 8.40 5.10 -2.13
N LEU A 88 7.21 4.71 -1.64
CA LEU A 88 6.68 5.19 -0.37
C LEU A 88 7.54 4.72 0.82
N VAL A 89 7.93 3.44 0.84
CA VAL A 89 8.82 2.91 1.89
C VAL A 89 10.17 3.62 1.91
N GLU A 90 10.77 3.87 0.76
CA GLU A 90 12.07 4.54 0.69
C GLU A 90 12.00 6.00 1.14
N ALA A 91 10.94 6.74 0.80
CA ALA A 91 10.72 8.08 1.34
C ALA A 91 10.51 8.06 2.88
N ILE A 92 9.73 7.09 3.37
CA ILE A 92 9.53 6.85 4.81
C ILE A 92 10.80 6.34 5.49
N ALA A 93 11.75 5.73 4.78
CA ALA A 93 13.05 5.36 5.34
C ALA A 93 13.98 6.57 5.41
N ALA A 94 14.02 7.38 4.35
CA ALA A 94 14.98 8.46 4.15
C ALA A 94 14.87 9.62 5.14
N GLY A 95 13.67 9.93 5.61
CA GLY A 95 13.47 11.05 6.54
C GLY A 95 12.46 12.06 6.05
N ASP A 96 12.12 11.97 4.76
CA ASP A 96 11.59 13.06 3.99
C ASP A 96 10.06 13.07 3.97
N PRO A 97 9.41 14.00 4.71
CA PRO A 97 7.96 14.07 4.75
C PRO A 97 7.37 14.56 3.42
N SER A 98 8.11 15.36 2.65
CA SER A 98 7.66 15.88 1.35
C SER A 98 7.66 14.78 0.30
N ALA A 99 8.75 14.01 0.22
CA ALA A 99 8.82 12.84 -0.65
C ALA A 99 7.78 11.78 -0.27
N ALA A 100 7.57 11.54 1.02
CA ALA A 100 6.57 10.57 1.47
C ALA A 100 5.15 11.01 1.09
N ARG A 101 4.84 12.30 1.20
CA ARG A 101 3.57 12.87 0.77
C ARG A 101 3.38 12.73 -0.75
N ALA A 102 4.39 13.08 -1.53
CA ALA A 102 4.35 12.99 -2.99
C ALA A 102 4.11 11.53 -3.45
N ALA A 103 4.84 10.58 -2.86
CA ALA A 103 4.67 9.15 -3.15
C ALA A 103 3.27 8.64 -2.78
N ALA A 104 2.75 9.04 -1.61
CA ALA A 104 1.40 8.66 -1.19
C ALA A 104 0.31 9.24 -2.10
N THR A 105 0.43 10.50 -2.51
CA THR A 105 -0.51 11.13 -3.45
C THR A 105 -0.48 10.43 -4.80
N ALA A 106 0.71 10.15 -5.34
CA ALA A 106 0.85 9.44 -6.61
C ALA A 106 0.21 8.03 -6.55
N HIS A 107 0.43 7.30 -5.45
CA HIS A 107 -0.19 6.00 -5.22
C HIS A 107 -1.72 6.06 -5.19
N LEU A 108 -2.30 7.03 -4.46
CA LEU A 108 -3.76 7.20 -4.38
C LEU A 108 -4.38 7.56 -5.74
N SER A 109 -3.75 8.47 -6.49
CA SER A 109 -4.21 8.82 -7.84
C SER A 109 -4.16 7.62 -8.79
N ALA A 110 -3.07 6.85 -8.75
CA ALA A 110 -2.94 5.64 -9.56
C ALA A 110 -3.95 4.55 -9.14
N ALA A 111 -4.23 4.43 -7.84
CA ALA A 111 -5.26 3.52 -7.33
C ALA A 111 -6.67 3.91 -7.78
N ALA A 112 -7.01 5.22 -7.72
CA ALA A 112 -8.29 5.73 -8.21
C ALA A 112 -8.48 5.44 -9.72
N ALA A 113 -7.46 5.71 -10.54
CA ALA A 113 -7.50 5.40 -11.97
C ALA A 113 -7.65 3.89 -12.24
N ARG A 114 -6.99 3.02 -11.46
CA ARG A 114 -7.17 1.55 -11.56
C ARG A 114 -8.60 1.10 -11.20
N MET A 115 -9.31 1.89 -10.41
CA MET A 115 -10.70 1.66 -10.02
C MET A 115 -11.72 2.38 -10.93
N GLY A 116 -11.27 3.19 -11.90
CA GLY A 116 -12.13 3.98 -12.79
C GLY A 116 -12.86 5.12 -12.09
N LEU A 117 -12.22 5.75 -11.10
CA LEU A 117 -12.77 6.84 -10.28
C LEU A 117 -12.19 8.23 -10.62
N ASP A 118 -11.59 8.35 -11.81
CA ASP A 118 -10.96 9.56 -12.36
C ASP A 118 -11.95 10.65 -12.82
#